data_AF-A0A1Y4HCD0-F1
#
_entry.id   AF-A0A1Y4HCD0-F1
#
_cell.length_a   1.000
_cell.length_b   1.000
_cell.length_c   1.000
_cell.angle_alpha   90.00
_cell.angle_beta   90.00
_cell.angle_gamma   90.00
#
_symmetry.space_group_name_H-M   'P 1'
#
loop_
_entity.id
_entity.type
_entity.pdbx_description
1 polymer ?
#
loop_
_entity_poly.entity_id
_entity_poly.type
_entity_poly.pdbx_seq_one_letter_code
_entity_poly.pdbx_strand_id
1 'polypeptide(L)'
;MEFNREVFDLMPPSRKTFNLVGVKIPNDKDIFFRAKQKETLDRYQAARRFMYELETNDWDHYFQKSPIDRANIYFQNVLKAQLYEAALLFYNTVVDLSWTACYVSAEYFIYLDGKPVEIEGISSIETAYTALRKAEGLVQHPGADGSPFTYLKKMCPQFNAVLDFIIDFWEHFSNTPVRTNYNFLKHKGALCYEEIQKLEPNRIFSLQISDQKCPSDIRDVQKSISLLEAIEELRQFDNNQLFPYIESLFQQLEALVKPSPLIF
;
A
#
# COMPACT_ATOMS: atom_id res chain seq x y z
N MET A 1 17.39 5.35 -5.97
CA MET A 1 16.47 4.75 -6.96
C MET A 1 15.71 5.85 -7.66
N GLU A 2 15.58 5.80 -8.98
CA GLU A 2 14.83 6.81 -9.73
C GLU A 2 13.38 6.36 -10.00
N PHE A 3 12.43 7.25 -9.68
CA PHE A 3 11.01 7.15 -10.01
C PHE A 3 10.62 8.24 -11.02
N ASN A 4 9.62 7.97 -11.85
CA ASN A 4 9.24 8.90 -12.94
C ASN A 4 8.62 10.22 -12.44
N ARG A 5 7.99 10.17 -11.27
CA ARG A 5 7.26 11.26 -10.62
C ARG A 5 7.35 11.10 -9.13
N GLU A 6 7.08 12.15 -8.37
CA GLU A 6 7.22 12.14 -6.92
C GLU A 6 5.88 12.07 -6.20
N VAL A 7 5.82 11.38 -5.04
CA VAL A 7 4.56 11.25 -4.27
C VAL A 7 4.04 12.61 -3.82
N PHE A 8 4.91 13.60 -3.61
CA PHE A 8 4.47 14.96 -3.27
C PHE A 8 3.67 15.63 -4.39
N ASP A 9 3.81 15.19 -5.65
CA ASP A 9 3.00 15.69 -6.77
C ASP A 9 1.51 15.33 -6.60
N LEU A 10 1.20 14.33 -5.76
CA LEU A 10 -0.16 13.88 -5.45
C LEU A 10 -0.77 14.63 -4.26
N MET A 11 0.02 15.40 -3.51
CA MET A 11 -0.47 16.11 -2.34
C MET A 11 -1.29 17.34 -2.75
N PRO A 12 -2.40 17.64 -2.06
CA PRO A 12 -3.13 18.87 -2.32
C PRO A 12 -2.23 20.10 -2.05
N PRO A 13 -2.44 21.21 -2.78
CA PRO A 13 -1.64 22.41 -2.58
C PRO A 13 -1.71 22.91 -1.13
N SER A 14 -0.56 23.05 -0.49
CA SER A 14 -0.44 23.47 0.92
C SER A 14 -0.78 24.94 1.16
N ARG A 15 -0.86 25.75 0.08
CA ARG A 15 -1.29 27.15 0.12
C ARG A 15 -2.37 27.38 -0.92
N LYS A 16 -3.59 27.69 -0.48
CA LYS A 16 -4.68 28.16 -1.33
C LYS A 16 -5.22 29.48 -0.80
N THR A 17 -5.57 30.38 -1.73
CA THR A 17 -6.37 31.58 -1.46
C THR A 17 -7.77 31.35 -2.03
N PHE A 18 -8.80 31.62 -1.23
CA PHE A 18 -10.21 31.49 -1.64
C PHE A 18 -11.03 32.63 -1.02
N ASN A 19 -12.18 32.92 -1.64
CA ASN A 19 -13.11 33.92 -1.13
C ASN A 19 -13.94 33.31 0.02
N LEU A 20 -14.11 34.04 1.11
CA LEU A 20 -14.95 33.64 2.24
C LEU A 20 -16.45 33.71 1.90
N VAL A 21 -16.84 34.60 0.98
CA VAL A 21 -18.23 34.73 0.56
C VAL A 21 -18.62 33.52 -0.30
N GLY A 22 -19.58 32.72 0.18
CA GLY A 22 -20.06 31.52 -0.50
C GLY A 22 -19.15 30.30 -0.37
N VAL A 23 -18.18 30.33 0.54
CA VAL A 23 -17.29 29.18 0.78
C VAL A 23 -18.07 28.00 1.37
N LYS A 24 -17.85 26.79 0.84
CA LYS A 24 -18.40 25.56 1.41
C LYS A 24 -17.80 25.37 2.81
N ILE A 25 -18.64 25.27 3.85
CA ILE A 25 -18.21 24.89 5.20
C ILE A 25 -17.87 23.38 5.19
N PRO A 26 -16.76 22.94 5.80
CA PRO A 26 -16.41 21.53 5.84
C PRO A 26 -17.43 20.73 6.64
N ASN A 27 -17.69 19.53 6.15
CA ASN A 27 -18.45 18.50 6.85
C ASN A 27 -17.57 17.28 7.13
N ASP A 28 -18.11 16.28 7.81
CA ASP A 28 -17.36 15.08 8.19
C ASP A 28 -16.80 14.36 6.96
N LYS A 29 -17.56 14.28 5.85
CA LYS A 29 -17.12 13.69 4.57
C LYS A 29 -15.86 14.35 4.03
N ASP A 30 -15.83 15.69 4.02
CA ASP A 30 -14.68 16.46 3.56
C ASP A 30 -13.43 16.13 4.40
N ILE A 31 -13.61 16.03 5.72
CA ILE A 31 -12.53 15.70 6.66
C ILE A 31 -12.07 14.25 6.48
N PHE A 32 -12.99 13.30 6.36
CA PHE A 32 -12.67 11.88 6.19
C PHE A 32 -11.91 11.64 4.88
N PHE A 33 -12.35 12.27 3.80
CA PHE A 33 -11.66 12.21 2.51
C PHE A 33 -10.22 12.73 2.63
N ARG A 34 -10.01 13.94 3.17
CA ARG A 34 -8.66 14.51 3.32
C ARG A 34 -7.78 13.72 4.27
N ALA A 35 -8.34 13.22 5.37
CA ALA A 35 -7.62 12.34 6.29
C ALA A 35 -7.13 11.06 5.57
N LYS A 36 -7.99 10.40 4.80
CA LYS A 36 -7.59 9.18 4.07
C LYS A 36 -6.66 9.45 2.91
N GLN A 37 -6.83 10.56 2.21
CA GLN A 37 -5.87 11.00 1.19
C GLN A 37 -4.49 11.18 1.81
N LYS A 38 -4.39 11.93 2.91
CA LYS A 38 -3.12 12.17 3.61
C LYS A 38 -2.50 10.87 4.11
N GLU A 39 -3.25 10.04 4.83
CA GLU A 39 -2.73 8.77 5.36
C GLU A 39 -2.21 7.85 4.23
N THR A 40 -2.92 7.77 3.10
CA THR A 40 -2.49 7.00 1.93
C THR A 40 -1.17 7.52 1.38
N LEU A 41 -1.05 8.83 1.16
CA LEU A 41 0.16 9.45 0.63
C LEU A 41 1.34 9.36 1.61
N ASP A 42 1.12 9.47 2.91
CA ASP A 42 2.16 9.31 3.93
C ASP A 42 2.72 7.87 3.92
N ARG A 43 1.86 6.86 3.74
CA ARG A 43 2.29 5.45 3.57
C ARG A 43 3.01 5.23 2.25
N TYR A 44 2.57 5.91 1.19
CA TYR A 44 3.23 5.84 -0.10
C TYR A 44 4.65 6.44 -0.05
N GLN A 45 4.80 7.60 0.59
CA GLN A 45 6.14 8.17 0.84
C GLN A 45 7.01 7.23 1.68
N ALA A 46 6.44 6.53 2.66
CA ALA A 46 7.18 5.52 3.43
C ALA A 46 7.67 4.36 2.54
N ALA A 47 6.81 3.84 1.65
CA ALA A 47 7.19 2.79 0.71
C ALA A 47 8.41 3.21 -0.14
N ARG A 48 8.36 4.42 -0.70
CA ARG A 48 9.46 4.94 -1.53
C ARG A 48 10.74 5.23 -0.76
N ARG A 49 10.65 5.67 0.51
CA ARG A 49 11.85 5.82 1.35
C ARG A 49 12.65 4.53 1.45
N PHE A 50 11.98 3.39 1.67
CA PHE A 50 12.66 2.09 1.68
C PHE A 50 13.26 1.74 0.32
N MET A 51 12.56 2.04 -0.78
CA MET A 51 13.08 1.81 -2.13
C MET A 51 14.28 2.70 -2.47
N TYR A 52 14.30 3.96 -2.02
CA TYR A 52 15.46 4.83 -2.19
C TYR A 52 16.69 4.28 -1.48
N GLU A 53 16.51 3.73 -0.28
CA GLU A 53 17.58 3.16 0.53
C GLU A 53 18.20 1.89 -0.09
N LEU A 54 17.51 1.21 -1.01
CA LEU A 54 18.07 0.04 -1.71
C LEU A 54 19.32 0.37 -2.55
N GLU A 55 19.50 1.62 -2.93
CA GLU A 55 20.66 2.13 -3.68
C GLU A 55 21.67 2.88 -2.79
N THR A 56 21.55 2.76 -1.46
CA THR A 56 22.49 3.39 -0.54
C THR A 56 23.92 2.88 -0.74
N ASN A 57 24.88 3.78 -0.54
CA ASN A 57 26.31 3.46 -0.50
C ASN A 57 26.90 3.59 0.91
N ASP A 58 26.10 4.09 1.87
CA ASP A 58 26.52 4.30 3.26
C ASP A 58 26.34 3.03 4.11
N TRP A 59 27.02 1.96 3.71
CA TRP A 59 26.91 0.67 4.40
C TRP A 59 27.49 0.69 5.82
N ASP A 60 28.40 1.62 6.10
CA ASP A 60 29.01 1.79 7.43
C ASP A 60 27.99 2.24 8.49
N HIS A 61 26.87 2.86 8.08
CA HIS A 61 25.76 3.19 8.96
C HIS A 61 25.03 1.94 9.48
N TYR A 62 24.93 0.89 8.66
CA TYR A 62 24.04 -0.24 8.93
C TYR A 62 24.72 -1.41 9.62
N PHE A 63 25.99 -1.69 9.30
CA PHE A 63 26.73 -2.78 9.92
C PHE A 63 28.22 -2.51 9.93
N GLN A 64 28.90 -3.09 10.92
CA GLN A 64 30.35 -3.06 10.97
C GLN A 64 30.94 -3.92 9.86
N LYS A 65 31.72 -3.30 8.96
CA LYS A 65 32.41 -4.02 7.88
C LYS A 65 33.32 -5.12 8.44
N SER A 66 33.14 -6.32 7.91
CA SER A 66 34.04 -7.45 8.11
C SER A 66 35.28 -7.28 7.24
N PRO A 67 36.46 -7.80 7.66
CA PRO A 67 37.60 -7.92 6.76
C PRO A 67 37.37 -8.93 5.62
N ILE A 68 36.27 -9.68 5.64
CA ILE A 68 35.89 -10.65 4.60
C ILE A 68 34.87 -10.00 3.66
N ASP A 69 35.29 -9.67 2.43
CA ASP A 69 34.43 -9.01 1.43
C ASP A 69 33.12 -9.76 1.16
N ARG A 70 33.19 -11.10 1.05
CA ARG A 70 32.01 -11.94 0.83
C ARG A 70 30.96 -11.77 1.93
N ALA A 71 31.40 -11.60 3.18
CA ALA A 71 30.49 -11.38 4.30
C ALA A 71 29.82 -10.00 4.20
N ASN A 72 30.55 -8.97 3.77
CA ASN A 72 29.98 -7.64 3.56
C ASN A 72 28.89 -7.67 2.48
N ILE A 73 29.14 -8.34 1.34
CA ILE A 73 28.13 -8.48 0.27
C ILE A 73 26.90 -9.24 0.77
N TYR A 74 27.10 -10.29 1.59
CA TYR A 74 25.99 -11.01 2.22
C TYR A 74 25.13 -10.08 3.07
N PHE A 75 25.73 -9.31 3.98
CA PHE A 75 24.98 -8.38 4.84
C PHE A 75 24.28 -7.28 4.05
N GLN A 76 24.90 -6.76 2.99
CA GLN A 76 24.26 -5.81 2.08
C GLN A 76 23.00 -6.41 1.44
N ASN A 77 23.07 -7.64 0.94
CA ASN A 77 21.92 -8.30 0.33
C ASN A 77 20.80 -8.61 1.34
N VAL A 78 21.16 -9.00 2.57
CA VAL A 78 20.19 -9.18 3.67
C VAL A 78 19.45 -7.88 3.98
N LEU A 79 20.17 -6.76 4.10
CA LEU A 79 19.56 -5.46 4.36
C LEU A 79 18.68 -5.01 3.19
N LYS A 80 19.14 -5.19 1.94
CA LYS A 80 18.33 -4.91 0.76
C LYS A 80 17.04 -5.74 0.73
N ALA A 81 17.10 -7.02 1.09
CA ALA A 81 15.92 -7.85 1.22
C ALA A 81 14.94 -7.30 2.27
N GLN A 82 15.41 -6.91 3.45
CA GLN A 82 14.57 -6.34 4.50
C GLN A 82 13.93 -5.00 4.09
N LEU A 83 14.69 -4.13 3.42
CA LEU A 83 14.18 -2.86 2.88
C LEU A 83 13.13 -3.10 1.79
N TYR A 84 13.36 -4.07 0.89
CA TYR A 84 12.40 -4.49 -0.12
C TYR A 84 11.10 -5.02 0.53
N GLU A 85 11.21 -5.90 1.52
CA GLU A 85 10.05 -6.46 2.23
C GLU A 85 9.25 -5.36 2.96
N ALA A 86 9.94 -4.42 3.59
CA ALA A 86 9.31 -3.24 4.19
C ALA A 86 8.57 -2.40 3.14
N ALA A 87 9.23 -2.06 2.02
CA ALA A 87 8.61 -1.34 0.92
C ALA A 87 7.35 -2.06 0.42
N LEU A 88 7.44 -3.37 0.22
CA LEU A 88 6.36 -4.21 -0.26
C LEU A 88 5.12 -4.19 0.66
N LEU A 89 5.33 -4.22 1.98
CA LEU A 89 4.26 -4.06 2.98
C LEU A 89 3.58 -2.69 2.85
N PHE A 90 4.36 -1.61 2.72
CA PHE A 90 3.81 -0.27 2.58
C PHE A 90 3.07 -0.09 1.25
N TYR A 91 3.58 -0.60 0.13
CA TYR A 91 2.88 -0.56 -1.16
C TYR A 91 1.52 -1.26 -1.10
N ASN A 92 1.43 -2.43 -0.48
CA ASN A 92 0.15 -3.11 -0.28
C ASN A 92 -0.77 -2.33 0.67
N THR A 93 -0.22 -1.66 1.68
CA THR A 93 -1.00 -0.77 2.56
C THR A 93 -1.58 0.43 1.79
N VAL A 94 -0.84 1.01 0.83
CA VAL A 94 -1.34 2.10 -0.02
C VAL A 94 -2.56 1.65 -0.82
N VAL A 95 -2.50 0.45 -1.40
CA VAL A 95 -3.62 -0.16 -2.13
C VAL A 95 -4.81 -0.42 -1.18
N ASP A 96 -4.56 -0.95 0.02
CA ASP A 96 -5.63 -1.18 0.99
C ASP A 96 -6.30 0.14 1.47
N LEU A 97 -5.52 1.21 1.61
CA LEU A 97 -6.03 2.53 1.97
C LEU A 97 -6.76 3.23 0.82
N SER A 98 -6.43 2.94 -0.45
CA SER A 98 -7.05 3.60 -1.62
C SER A 98 -8.54 3.27 -1.73
N TRP A 99 -8.92 2.00 -1.56
CA TRP A 99 -10.33 1.62 -1.56
C TRP A 99 -11.04 1.99 -0.26
N THR A 100 -10.31 2.10 0.85
CA THR A 100 -10.84 2.69 2.09
C THR A 100 -11.20 4.16 1.87
N ALA A 101 -10.33 4.93 1.20
CA ALA A 101 -10.58 6.31 0.83
C ALA A 101 -11.82 6.45 -0.08
N CYS A 102 -11.98 5.53 -1.03
CA CYS A 102 -13.16 5.48 -1.89
C CYS A 102 -14.44 5.18 -1.10
N TYR A 103 -14.40 4.19 -0.19
CA TYR A 103 -15.54 3.84 0.65
C TYR A 103 -16.01 5.04 1.48
N VAL A 104 -15.11 5.69 2.22
CA VAL A 104 -15.49 6.84 3.06
C VAL A 104 -15.93 8.06 2.25
N SER A 105 -15.50 8.16 1.00
CA SER A 105 -15.92 9.24 0.09
C SER A 105 -17.34 9.02 -0.45
N ALA A 106 -17.69 7.76 -0.72
CA ALA A 106 -18.98 7.38 -1.25
C ALA A 106 -20.05 7.26 -0.15
N GLU A 107 -19.69 6.76 1.03
CA GLU A 107 -20.63 6.56 2.13
C GLU A 107 -21.28 7.87 2.58
N TYR A 108 -22.57 7.80 2.91
CA TYR A 108 -23.38 8.99 3.22
C TYR A 108 -24.00 8.95 4.62
N PHE A 109 -24.13 7.77 5.23
CA PHE A 109 -24.39 7.64 6.67
C PHE A 109 -23.69 6.41 7.27
N ILE A 110 -23.43 6.45 8.58
CA ILE A 110 -22.92 5.30 9.35
C ILE A 110 -23.80 5.08 10.58
N TYR A 111 -24.16 3.82 10.86
CA TYR A 111 -24.90 3.50 12.08
C TYR A 111 -23.95 3.45 13.29
N LEU A 112 -24.10 4.34 14.27
CA LEU A 112 -23.44 4.28 15.59
C LEU A 112 -24.48 3.89 16.64
N ASP A 113 -24.25 2.79 17.38
CA ASP A 113 -25.17 2.28 18.40
C ASP A 113 -26.64 2.19 17.95
N GLY A 114 -26.84 1.72 16.71
CA GLY A 114 -28.16 1.58 16.09
C GLY A 114 -28.78 2.87 15.56
N LYS A 115 -28.09 4.01 15.68
CA LYS A 115 -28.55 5.32 15.17
C LYS A 115 -27.78 5.72 13.91
N PRO A 116 -28.46 6.13 12.83
CA PRO A 116 -27.79 6.64 11.64
C PRO A 116 -27.15 8.00 11.94
N VAL A 117 -25.89 8.17 11.54
CA VAL A 117 -25.14 9.43 11.59
C VAL A 117 -24.82 9.82 10.15
N GLU A 118 -25.32 10.97 9.72
CA GLU A 118 -25.04 11.50 8.37
C GLU A 118 -23.61 12.03 8.30
N ILE A 119 -22.86 11.55 7.31
CA ILE A 119 -21.45 11.95 7.10
C ILE A 119 -21.37 13.28 6.34
N GLU A 120 -22.46 13.73 5.73
CA GLU A 120 -22.53 15.04 5.07
C GLU A 120 -22.83 16.20 6.05
N GLY A 121 -23.06 15.88 7.34
CA GLY A 121 -23.23 16.84 8.42
C GLY A 121 -21.93 17.23 9.13
N ILE A 122 -22.06 18.10 10.13
CA ILE A 122 -20.96 18.50 11.01
C ILE A 122 -21.18 17.84 12.37
N SER A 123 -20.32 16.89 12.74
CA SER A 123 -20.40 16.20 14.03
C SER A 123 -19.39 16.72 15.05
N SER A 124 -19.53 16.29 16.30
CA SER A 124 -18.46 16.46 17.30
C SER A 124 -17.23 15.63 16.92
N ILE A 125 -16.06 16.01 17.43
CA ILE A 125 -14.80 15.29 17.19
C ILE A 125 -14.92 13.81 17.55
N GLU A 126 -15.54 13.47 18.68
CA GLU A 126 -15.71 12.10 19.16
C GLU A 126 -16.61 11.27 18.22
N THR A 127 -17.74 11.85 17.79
CA THR A 127 -18.67 11.20 16.86
C THR A 127 -18.00 10.99 15.50
N ALA A 128 -17.33 12.01 14.96
CA ALA A 128 -16.63 11.93 13.69
C ALA A 128 -15.51 10.87 13.73
N TYR A 129 -14.71 10.86 14.80
CA TYR A 129 -13.67 9.84 15.02
C TYR A 129 -14.26 8.43 15.04
N THR A 130 -15.31 8.21 15.83
CA THR A 130 -15.95 6.89 15.97
C THR A 130 -16.59 6.44 14.66
N ALA A 131 -17.25 7.36 13.95
CA ALA A 131 -17.81 7.11 12.62
C ALA A 131 -16.72 6.66 11.65
N LEU A 132 -15.61 7.39 11.54
CA LEU A 132 -14.51 7.04 10.66
C LEU A 132 -13.89 5.68 10.99
N ARG A 133 -13.60 5.40 12.28
CA ARG A 133 -13.07 4.09 12.71
C ARG A 133 -14.04 2.95 12.39
N LYS A 134 -15.35 3.18 12.52
CA LYS A 134 -16.35 2.19 12.14
C LYS A 134 -16.39 1.98 10.63
N ALA A 135 -16.32 3.06 9.84
CA ALA A 135 -16.25 2.99 8.39
C ALA A 135 -15.10 2.09 7.93
N GLU A 136 -13.90 2.33 8.47
CA GLU A 136 -12.69 1.55 8.17
C GLU A 136 -12.86 0.05 8.44
N GLY A 137 -13.54 -0.30 9.53
CA GLY A 137 -13.80 -1.70 9.89
C GLY A 137 -14.81 -2.42 8.97
N LEU A 138 -15.59 -1.69 8.18
CA LEU A 138 -16.55 -2.25 7.21
C LEU A 138 -15.92 -2.52 5.84
N VAL A 139 -14.74 -1.96 5.58
CA VAL A 139 -14.09 -2.06 4.29
C VAL A 139 -13.44 -3.43 4.12
N GLN A 140 -13.82 -4.11 3.03
CA GLN A 140 -13.18 -5.34 2.57
C GLN A 140 -12.53 -5.09 1.20
N HIS A 141 -11.69 -6.02 0.74
CA HIS A 141 -11.11 -5.89 -0.60
C HIS A 141 -12.21 -5.89 -1.68
N PRO A 142 -12.05 -5.17 -2.80
CA PRO A 142 -13.14 -4.91 -3.75
C PRO A 142 -13.85 -6.16 -4.30
N GLY A 143 -13.10 -7.24 -4.51
CA GLY A 143 -13.64 -8.53 -4.99
C GLY A 143 -14.20 -9.47 -3.91
N ALA A 144 -14.42 -9.03 -2.68
CA ALA A 144 -14.97 -9.88 -1.61
C ALA A 144 -16.49 -10.11 -1.79
N ASP A 145 -16.96 -11.33 -1.49
CA ASP A 145 -18.39 -11.61 -1.42
C ASP A 145 -19.04 -10.76 -0.33
N GLY A 146 -20.09 -10.01 -0.68
CA GLY A 146 -20.70 -9.04 0.24
C GLY A 146 -19.89 -7.75 0.41
N SER A 147 -18.93 -7.48 -0.46
CA SER A 147 -18.17 -6.23 -0.48
C SER A 147 -19.12 -5.02 -0.41
N PRO A 148 -18.80 -4.02 0.43
CA PRO A 148 -19.61 -2.80 0.56
C PRO A 148 -19.77 -2.05 -0.77
N PHE A 149 -18.90 -2.33 -1.75
CA PHE A 149 -18.94 -1.65 -3.05
C PHE A 149 -20.18 -2.01 -3.85
N THR A 150 -20.69 -3.24 -3.70
CA THR A 150 -21.95 -3.66 -4.34
C THR A 150 -23.14 -2.84 -3.82
N TYR A 151 -23.14 -2.55 -2.51
CA TYR A 151 -24.13 -1.67 -1.89
C TYR A 151 -23.95 -0.21 -2.35
N LEU A 152 -22.73 0.31 -2.32
CA LEU A 152 -22.44 1.68 -2.73
C LEU A 152 -22.82 1.94 -4.19
N LYS A 153 -22.63 0.97 -5.09
CA LYS A 153 -23.08 1.10 -6.49
C LYS A 153 -24.58 1.32 -6.64
N LYS A 154 -25.39 0.78 -5.70
CA LYS A 154 -26.85 0.95 -5.70
C LYS A 154 -27.27 2.28 -5.08
N MET A 155 -26.65 2.66 -3.97
CA MET A 155 -27.07 3.86 -3.22
C MET A 155 -26.41 5.15 -3.69
N CYS A 156 -25.22 5.06 -4.26
CA CYS A 156 -24.41 6.20 -4.69
C CYS A 156 -23.99 6.02 -6.16
N PRO A 157 -24.94 6.03 -7.12
CA PRO A 157 -24.67 5.75 -8.53
C PRO A 157 -23.66 6.74 -9.15
N GLN A 158 -23.53 7.94 -8.60
CA GLN A 158 -22.52 8.93 -9.00
C GLN A 158 -21.08 8.44 -8.76
N PHE A 159 -20.87 7.47 -7.88
CA PHE A 159 -19.56 6.83 -7.63
C PHE A 159 -19.33 5.57 -8.47
N ASN A 160 -20.27 5.13 -9.33
CA ASN A 160 -20.13 3.86 -10.05
C ASN A 160 -18.84 3.77 -10.85
N ALA A 161 -18.51 4.81 -11.62
CA ALA A 161 -17.30 4.83 -12.43
C ALA A 161 -16.01 4.67 -11.60
N VAL A 162 -15.92 5.34 -10.45
CA VAL A 162 -14.74 5.21 -9.57
C VAL A 162 -14.72 3.88 -8.82
N LEU A 163 -15.88 3.33 -8.49
CA LEU A 163 -15.98 1.99 -7.90
C LEU A 163 -15.55 0.90 -8.90
N ASP A 164 -15.97 1.00 -10.15
CA ASP A 164 -15.51 0.14 -11.25
C ASP A 164 -14.00 0.25 -11.44
N PHE A 165 -13.48 1.48 -11.49
CA PHE A 165 -12.04 1.74 -11.62
C PHE A 165 -11.20 1.05 -10.54
N ILE A 166 -11.66 1.02 -9.28
CA ILE A 166 -10.96 0.33 -8.19
C ILE A 166 -11.07 -1.18 -8.30
N ILE A 167 -12.25 -1.70 -8.66
CA ILE A 167 -12.46 -3.14 -8.85
C ILE A 167 -11.55 -3.64 -9.96
N ASP A 168 -11.52 -2.95 -11.10
CA ASP A 168 -10.66 -3.28 -12.23
C ASP A 168 -9.18 -3.27 -11.81
N PHE A 169 -8.71 -2.23 -11.12
CA PHE A 169 -7.34 -2.21 -10.61
C PHE A 169 -7.03 -3.41 -9.71
N TRP A 170 -7.94 -3.73 -8.78
CA TRP A 170 -7.76 -4.86 -7.86
C TRP A 170 -7.70 -6.21 -8.58
N GLU A 171 -8.55 -6.45 -9.57
CA GLU A 171 -8.56 -7.70 -10.35
C GLU A 171 -7.21 -7.96 -11.01
N HIS A 172 -6.60 -6.93 -11.58
CA HIS A 172 -5.27 -7.02 -12.18
C HIS A 172 -4.18 -7.15 -11.10
N PHE A 173 -4.21 -6.29 -10.08
CA PHE A 173 -3.20 -6.26 -9.02
C PHE A 173 -3.14 -7.56 -8.21
N SER A 174 -4.29 -8.18 -7.95
CA SER A 174 -4.42 -9.35 -7.07
C SER A 174 -3.56 -10.54 -7.48
N ASN A 175 -3.25 -10.64 -8.79
CA ASN A 175 -2.47 -11.72 -9.39
C ASN A 175 -1.00 -11.33 -9.71
N THR A 176 -0.57 -10.12 -9.36
CA THR A 176 0.80 -9.66 -9.61
C THR A 176 1.80 -10.34 -8.66
N PRO A 177 3.07 -10.52 -9.06
CA PRO A 177 4.07 -11.06 -8.15
C PRO A 177 4.30 -10.15 -6.93
N VAL A 178 4.18 -8.82 -7.05
CA VAL A 178 4.04 -7.88 -5.92
C VAL A 178 3.00 -8.36 -4.89
N ARG A 179 1.75 -8.59 -5.29
CA ARG A 179 0.71 -9.04 -4.35
C ARG A 179 0.97 -10.44 -3.81
N THR A 180 1.40 -11.37 -4.65
CA THR A 180 1.65 -12.76 -4.23
C THR A 180 2.83 -12.88 -3.27
N ASN A 181 3.88 -12.07 -3.45
CA ASN A 181 5.03 -12.00 -2.55
C ASN A 181 4.63 -11.38 -1.20
N TYR A 182 3.84 -10.30 -1.21
CA TYR A 182 3.28 -9.74 0.01
C TYR A 182 2.44 -10.75 0.77
N ASN A 183 1.53 -11.46 0.09
CA ASN A 183 0.70 -12.48 0.72
C ASN A 183 1.55 -13.60 1.32
N PHE A 184 2.64 -14.00 0.65
CA PHE A 184 3.59 -14.97 1.19
C PHE A 184 4.23 -14.44 2.47
N LEU A 185 4.78 -13.22 2.46
CA LEU A 185 5.40 -12.60 3.64
C LEU A 185 4.44 -12.49 4.82
N LYS A 186 3.23 -11.97 4.57
CA LYS A 186 2.19 -11.76 5.57
C LYS A 186 1.73 -13.06 6.23
N HIS A 187 1.59 -14.15 5.47
CA HIS A 187 0.93 -15.38 5.95
C HIS A 187 1.85 -16.57 6.17
N LYS A 188 3.01 -16.61 5.50
CA LYS A 188 3.91 -17.76 5.44
C LYS A 188 5.33 -17.45 5.94
N GLY A 189 5.66 -16.18 6.17
CA GLY A 189 6.96 -15.75 6.68
C GLY A 189 7.94 -15.40 5.56
N ALA A 190 9.24 -15.59 5.78
CA ALA A 190 10.29 -15.01 4.93
C ALA A 190 10.42 -15.66 3.55
N LEU A 191 10.75 -14.83 2.55
CA LEU A 191 11.20 -15.27 1.24
C LEU A 191 12.68 -15.65 1.30
N CYS A 192 13.11 -16.57 0.46
CA CYS A 192 14.53 -16.86 0.30
C CYS A 192 15.05 -16.22 -0.98
N TYR A 193 16.10 -15.41 -0.86
CA TYR A 193 16.64 -14.66 -1.98
C TYR A 193 17.88 -15.32 -2.55
N GLU A 194 17.91 -15.50 -3.86
CA GLU A 194 19.00 -16.21 -4.56
C GLU A 194 20.37 -15.56 -4.34
N GLU A 195 20.43 -14.23 -4.30
CA GLU A 195 21.64 -13.44 -4.11
C GLU A 195 22.23 -13.63 -2.72
N ILE A 196 21.38 -13.93 -1.73
CA ILE A 196 21.79 -14.27 -0.36
C ILE A 196 22.23 -15.73 -0.32
N GLN A 197 21.43 -16.64 -0.89
CA GLN A 197 21.73 -18.09 -0.90
C GLN A 197 23.07 -18.42 -1.54
N LYS A 198 23.44 -17.75 -2.64
CA LYS A 198 24.74 -17.92 -3.33
C LYS A 198 25.93 -17.58 -2.41
N LEU A 199 25.71 -16.75 -1.39
CA LEU A 199 26.73 -16.28 -0.47
C LEU A 199 26.75 -17.05 0.85
N GLU A 200 25.66 -17.72 1.22
CA GLU A 200 25.59 -18.56 2.41
C GLU A 200 26.57 -19.74 2.34
N PRO A 201 27.12 -20.17 3.49
CA PRO A 201 28.00 -21.33 3.54
C PRO A 201 27.28 -22.60 3.05
N ASN A 202 28.09 -23.51 2.50
CA ASN A 202 27.65 -24.69 1.77
C ASN A 202 26.66 -25.57 2.57
N ARG A 203 25.71 -26.17 1.84
CA ARG A 203 24.86 -27.26 2.33
C ARG A 203 25.71 -28.32 3.04
N ILE A 204 25.35 -28.66 4.29
CA ILE A 204 26.12 -29.59 5.13
C ILE A 204 26.15 -31.00 4.52
N PHE A 205 25.02 -31.46 3.99
CA PHE A 205 24.90 -32.76 3.30
C PHE A 205 23.69 -32.75 2.34
N SER A 206 23.68 -33.66 1.37
CA SER A 206 22.51 -33.94 0.53
C SER A 206 21.98 -35.34 0.81
N LEU A 207 20.67 -35.47 1.06
CA LEU A 207 20.02 -36.77 1.26
C LEU A 207 19.44 -37.28 -0.06
N GLN A 208 19.76 -38.52 -0.41
CA GLN A 208 19.18 -39.22 -1.56
C GLN A 208 18.73 -40.60 -1.10
N ILE A 209 17.46 -40.93 -1.35
CA ILE A 209 16.88 -42.25 -1.08
C ILE A 209 16.50 -42.84 -2.43
N SER A 210 17.18 -43.93 -2.82
CA SER A 210 17.12 -44.47 -4.18
C SER A 210 17.49 -43.39 -5.22
N ASP A 211 16.60 -43.08 -6.18
CA ASP A 211 16.82 -42.05 -7.20
C ASP A 211 16.17 -40.69 -6.86
N GLN A 212 15.63 -40.53 -5.65
CA GLN A 212 14.94 -39.30 -5.24
C GLN A 212 15.82 -38.45 -4.31
N LYS A 213 15.96 -37.16 -4.66
CA LYS A 213 16.56 -36.16 -3.77
C LYS A 213 15.56 -35.79 -2.67
N CYS A 214 15.98 -35.91 -1.42
CA CYS A 214 15.18 -35.56 -0.27
C CYS A 214 15.62 -34.20 0.33
N PRO A 215 14.69 -33.45 0.95
CA PRO A 215 15.05 -32.24 1.68
C PRO A 215 16.09 -32.54 2.77
N SER A 216 17.17 -31.76 2.78
CA SER A 216 18.28 -31.87 3.74
C SER A 216 18.75 -30.50 4.23
N ASP A 217 18.19 -29.42 3.65
CA ASP A 217 18.47 -28.04 3.97
C ASP A 217 17.15 -27.25 3.98
N ILE A 218 17.01 -26.25 4.85
CA ILE A 218 15.79 -25.43 4.91
C ILE A 218 15.45 -24.78 3.56
N ARG A 219 16.46 -24.51 2.73
CA ARG A 219 16.33 -23.92 1.40
C ARG A 219 15.61 -24.83 0.41
N ASP A 220 15.53 -26.15 0.66
CA ASP A 220 14.83 -27.10 -0.21
C ASP A 220 13.31 -26.88 -0.24
N VAL A 221 12.76 -26.21 0.78
CA VAL A 221 11.30 -26.04 0.96
C VAL A 221 10.88 -24.57 1.02
N GLN A 222 11.83 -23.63 1.09
CA GLN A 222 11.55 -22.20 1.09
C GLN A 222 11.19 -21.70 -0.31
N LYS A 223 10.31 -20.69 -0.39
CA LYS A 223 10.02 -20.00 -1.65
C LYS A 223 11.22 -19.15 -2.06
N SER A 224 11.95 -19.61 -3.07
CA SER A 224 13.11 -18.92 -3.64
C SER A 224 12.69 -17.94 -4.74
N ILE A 225 13.23 -16.73 -4.72
CA ILE A 225 13.08 -15.72 -5.77
C ILE A 225 14.38 -14.90 -5.95
N SER A 226 14.56 -14.23 -7.09
CA SER A 226 15.62 -13.22 -7.24
C SER A 226 15.21 -11.92 -6.52
N LEU A 227 16.12 -11.41 -5.66
CA LEU A 227 15.96 -10.12 -5.01
C LEU A 227 16.01 -8.98 -6.02
N LEU A 228 16.94 -9.04 -6.99
CA LEU A 228 17.09 -7.98 -7.99
C LEU A 228 15.86 -7.85 -8.87
N GLU A 229 15.33 -8.97 -9.37
CA GLU A 229 14.11 -8.99 -10.17
C GLU A 229 12.91 -8.50 -9.36
N ALA A 230 12.79 -8.93 -8.10
CA ALA A 230 11.68 -8.52 -7.23
C ALA A 230 11.69 -7.02 -6.92
N ILE A 231 12.87 -6.43 -6.68
CA ILE A 231 13.03 -4.98 -6.50
C ILE A 231 12.62 -4.22 -7.76
N GLU A 232 13.10 -4.66 -8.93
CA GLU A 232 12.77 -4.01 -10.20
C GLU A 232 11.27 -4.13 -10.52
N GLU A 233 10.67 -5.29 -10.28
CA GLU A 233 9.23 -5.48 -10.46
C GLU A 233 8.42 -4.53 -9.57
N LEU A 234 8.83 -4.36 -8.31
CA LEU A 234 8.17 -3.43 -7.40
C LEU A 234 8.32 -1.97 -7.85
N ARG A 235 9.48 -1.60 -8.40
CA ARG A 235 9.71 -0.27 -9.01
C ARG A 235 8.85 -0.04 -10.25
N GLN A 236 8.73 -1.05 -11.12
CA GLN A 236 7.88 -0.96 -12.30
C GLN A 236 6.39 -0.91 -11.94
N PHE A 237 5.97 -1.64 -10.90
CA PHE A 237 4.63 -1.54 -10.35
C PHE A 237 4.31 -0.14 -9.84
N ASP A 238 5.22 0.49 -9.07
CA ASP A 238 5.07 1.89 -8.64
C ASP A 238 4.86 2.81 -9.85
N ASN A 239 5.82 2.82 -10.77
CA ASN A 239 5.87 3.79 -11.86
C ASN A 239 4.70 3.64 -12.84
N ASN A 240 4.35 2.41 -13.20
CA ASN A 240 3.46 2.15 -14.32
C ASN A 240 2.02 1.83 -13.91
N GLN A 241 1.80 1.42 -12.65
CA GLN A 241 0.49 0.97 -12.19
C GLN A 241 0.01 1.76 -10.97
N LEU A 242 0.75 1.74 -9.86
CA LEU A 242 0.26 2.32 -8.61
C LEU A 242 0.20 3.84 -8.65
N PHE A 243 1.26 4.51 -9.13
CA PHE A 243 1.27 5.96 -9.18
C PHE A 243 0.14 6.53 -10.07
N PRO A 244 -0.05 6.09 -11.33
CA PRO A 244 -1.16 6.54 -12.16
C PRO A 244 -2.53 6.21 -11.55
N TYR A 245 -2.65 5.05 -10.90
CA TYR A 245 -3.89 4.64 -10.23
C TYR A 245 -4.26 5.57 -9.07
N ILE A 246 -3.33 5.84 -8.15
CA ILE A 246 -3.58 6.70 -6.99
C ILE A 246 -3.87 8.14 -7.44
N GLU A 247 -3.15 8.65 -8.44
CA GLU A 247 -3.42 9.96 -9.01
C GLU A 247 -4.84 10.07 -9.58
N SER A 248 -5.20 9.16 -10.47
CA SER A 248 -6.51 9.15 -11.11
C SER A 248 -7.63 8.96 -10.09
N LEU A 249 -7.43 8.07 -9.10
CA LEU A 249 -8.39 7.84 -8.04
C LEU A 249 -8.67 9.12 -7.25
N PHE A 250 -7.62 9.81 -6.77
CA PHE A 250 -7.83 11.00 -5.96
C PHE A 250 -8.39 12.17 -6.77
N GLN A 251 -8.05 12.30 -8.05
CA GLN A 251 -8.69 13.29 -8.93
C GLN A 251 -10.20 13.01 -9.09
N GLN A 252 -10.59 11.75 -9.31
CA GLN A 252 -11.99 11.36 -9.42
C GLN A 252 -12.75 11.56 -8.11
N LEU A 253 -12.19 11.13 -6.98
CA LEU A 253 -12.80 11.32 -5.66
C LEU A 253 -12.93 12.81 -5.30
N GLU A 254 -11.91 13.62 -5.58
CA GLU A 254 -11.97 15.06 -5.31
C GLU A 254 -13.05 15.76 -6.15
N ALA A 255 -13.25 15.34 -7.41
CA ALA A 255 -14.32 15.85 -8.27
C ALA A 255 -15.74 15.47 -7.79
N LEU A 256 -15.89 14.31 -7.15
CA LEU A 256 -17.15 13.82 -6.60
C LEU A 256 -17.47 14.41 -5.23
N VAL A 257 -16.50 14.38 -4.30
CA VAL A 257 -16.65 14.88 -2.92
C VAL A 257 -16.71 16.41 -2.89
N LYS A 258 -15.93 17.09 -3.76
CA LYS A 258 -15.76 18.55 -3.79
C LYS A 258 -15.51 19.09 -2.37
N PRO A 259 -14.41 18.65 -1.71
CA PRO A 259 -14.16 19.00 -0.32
C PRO A 259 -14.05 20.52 -0.14
N SER A 260 -14.49 21.00 1.01
CA SER A 260 -14.33 22.41 1.37
C SER A 260 -12.88 22.86 1.17
N PRO A 261 -12.65 24.05 0.59
CA PRO A 261 -11.30 24.62 0.46
C PRO A 261 -10.68 25.01 1.81
N LEU A 262 -11.42 24.86 2.92
CA LEU A 262 -10.95 25.09 4.28
C LEU A 262 -10.16 23.90 4.86
N ILE A 263 -10.19 22.72 4.23
CA ILE A 263 -9.51 21.49 4.69
C ILE A 263 -8.47 21.06 3.66
N PHE A 264 -7.26 20.77 4.16
CA PHE A 264 -6.07 20.41 3.37
C PHE A 264 -5.52 19.06 3.81
#